data_AF-A9CZZ6-F1
#
_entry.id   AF-A9CZZ6-F1
#
_cell.length_a   1.000
_cell.length_b   1.000
_cell.length_c   1.000
_cell.angle_alpha   90.00
_cell.angle_beta   90.00
_cell.angle_gamma   90.00
#
_symmetry.space_group_name_H-M   'P 1'
#
loop_
_entity.id
_entity.type
_entity.pdbx_description
1 polymer ?
#
loop_
_entity_poly.entity_id
_entity_poly.type
_entity_poly.pdbx_seq_one_letter_code
_entity_poly.pdbx_strand_id
1 'polypeptide(L)'
;MGRKPKKQRTEEQRIRQAELRSAAKKARRPDRDDIARMLLWQMISSVQKKSADKRDSREMLDKLRNQIVDGLEAQGFDVRESEDVFEGLTKRYANGIFPFRRKLHLKPGTDKGE
;
A
#
# COMPACT_ATOMS: atom_id res chain seq x y z
N MET A 1 16.58 21.65 32.46
CA MET A 1 16.94 20.40 31.72
C MET A 1 17.42 20.79 30.33
N GLY A 2 18.74 20.75 30.08
CA GLY A 2 19.31 21.11 28.77
C GLY A 2 18.91 20.10 27.69
N ARG A 3 18.57 20.59 26.49
CA ARG A 3 18.24 19.73 25.33
C ARG A 3 19.44 18.86 25.00
N LYS A 4 19.25 17.53 24.94
CA LYS A 4 20.30 16.60 24.48
C LYS A 4 20.84 17.03 23.09
N PRO A 5 22.15 16.89 22.84
CA PRO A 5 22.76 17.16 21.53
C PRO A 5 22.01 16.48 20.38
N LYS A 6 21.83 17.18 19.25
CA LYS A 6 21.08 16.69 18.07
C LYS A 6 21.51 15.29 17.63
N LYS A 7 22.83 15.03 17.61
CA LYS A 7 23.42 13.73 17.25
C LYS A 7 22.95 12.60 18.17
N GLN A 8 22.95 12.82 19.49
CA GLN A 8 22.50 11.83 20.47
C GLN A 8 21.00 11.52 20.31
N ARG A 9 20.17 12.55 20.06
CA ARG A 9 18.73 12.38 19.86
C ARG A 9 18.39 11.61 18.58
N THR A 10 19.12 11.88 17.49
CA THR A 10 18.95 11.15 16.23
C THR A 10 19.34 9.68 16.37
N GLU A 11 20.42 9.40 17.10
CA GLU A 11 20.86 8.02 17.33
C GLU A 11 19.87 7.24 18.20
N GLU A 12 19.42 7.82 19.32
CA GLU A 12 18.38 7.23 20.17
C GLU A 12 17.09 6.96 19.38
N GLN A 13 16.70 7.88 18.48
CA GLN A 13 15.53 7.71 17.63
C GLN A 13 15.73 6.58 16.60
N ARG A 14 16.94 6.44 16.05
CA ARG A 14 17.29 5.38 15.10
C ARG A 14 17.17 4.00 15.75
N ILE A 15 17.76 3.83 16.93
CA ILE A 15 17.71 2.59 17.71
C ILE A 15 16.25 2.23 18.04
N ARG A 16 15.49 3.18 18.61
CA ARG A 16 14.07 2.96 18.93
C ARG A 16 13.25 2.56 17.71
N GLN A 17 13.44 3.22 16.57
CA GLN A 17 12.73 2.85 15.35
C GLN A 17 13.14 1.46 14.83
N ALA A 18 14.41 1.08 14.96
CA ALA A 18 14.88 -0.24 14.56
C ALA A 18 14.23 -1.35 15.41
N GLU A 19 14.17 -1.15 16.72
CA GLU A 19 13.49 -2.07 17.66
C GLU A 19 12.01 -2.21 17.34
N LEU A 20 11.30 -1.09 17.14
CA LEU A 20 9.88 -1.11 16.76
C LEU A 20 9.64 -1.84 15.44
N ARG A 21 10.49 -1.63 14.43
CA ARG A 21 10.41 -2.35 13.15
C ARG A 21 10.68 -3.84 13.33
N SER A 22 11.63 -4.22 14.18
CA SER A 22 11.95 -5.63 14.46
C SER A 22 10.79 -6.32 15.15
N ALA A 23 10.23 -5.71 16.20
CA ALA A 23 9.06 -6.22 16.91
C ALA A 23 7.85 -6.35 15.97
N ALA A 24 7.60 -5.36 15.11
CA ALA A 24 6.53 -5.42 14.12
C ALA A 24 6.71 -6.58 13.11
N LYS A 25 7.94 -6.84 12.66
CA LYS A 25 8.26 -7.98 11.77
C LYS A 25 8.00 -9.32 12.45
N LYS A 26 8.45 -9.48 13.70
CA LYS A 26 8.21 -10.70 14.51
C LYS A 26 6.71 -10.93 14.71
N ALA A 27 5.97 -9.87 15.04
CA ALA A 27 4.52 -9.89 15.15
C ALA A 27 3.79 -10.03 13.80
N ARG A 28 4.51 -10.04 12.67
CA ARG A 28 3.94 -10.07 11.31
C ARG A 28 2.88 -8.98 11.08
N ARG A 29 3.06 -7.84 11.72
CA ARG A 29 2.11 -6.74 11.66
C ARG A 29 2.14 -6.10 10.26
N PRO A 30 1.01 -5.99 9.54
CA PRO A 30 0.96 -5.26 8.28
C PRO A 30 1.18 -3.77 8.53
N ASP A 31 1.88 -3.11 7.61
CA ASP A 31 1.99 -1.67 7.62
C ASP A 31 0.78 -1.01 6.93
N ARG A 32 0.68 0.33 7.00
CA ARG A 32 -0.40 1.08 6.36
C ARG A 32 -0.46 0.84 4.86
N ASP A 33 0.71 0.72 4.24
CA ASP A 33 0.86 0.54 2.80
C ASP A 33 0.45 -0.88 2.36
N ASP A 34 0.71 -1.91 3.17
CA ASP A 34 0.21 -3.26 2.96
C ASP A 34 -1.32 -3.29 2.96
N ILE A 35 -1.96 -2.58 3.89
CA ILE A 35 -3.42 -2.46 3.94
C ILE A 35 -3.93 -1.70 2.72
N ALA A 36 -3.33 -0.55 2.39
CA ALA A 36 -3.74 0.28 1.25
C ALA A 36 -3.64 -0.48 -0.07
N ARG A 37 -2.53 -1.18 -0.32
CA ARG A 37 -2.33 -2.00 -1.52
C ARG A 37 -3.33 -3.14 -1.60
N MET A 38 -3.59 -3.84 -0.48
CA MET A 38 -4.59 -4.91 -0.44
C MET A 38 -6.01 -4.38 -0.69
N LEU A 39 -6.36 -3.24 -0.10
CA LEU A 39 -7.66 -2.60 -0.29
C LEU A 39 -7.87 -2.21 -1.76
N LEU A 40 -6.89 -1.55 -2.37
CA LEU A 40 -6.97 -1.13 -3.77
C LEU A 40 -7.14 -2.32 -4.72
N TRP A 41 -6.37 -3.39 -4.50
CA TRP A 41 -6.50 -4.63 -5.27
C TRP A 41 -7.90 -5.23 -5.13
N GLN A 42 -8.43 -5.33 -3.91
CA GLN A 42 -9.78 -5.85 -3.66
C GLN A 42 -10.87 -4.99 -4.33
N MET A 43 -10.78 -3.66 -4.24
CA MET A 43 -11.74 -2.75 -4.87
C MET A 43 -11.79 -2.97 -6.38
N ILE A 44 -10.63 -2.95 -7.05
CA ILE A 44 -10.53 -3.15 -8.51
C ILE A 44 -11.00 -4.56 -8.91
N SER A 45 -10.46 -5.61 -8.28
CA SER A 45 -10.79 -6.99 -8.63
C SER A 45 -12.24 -7.35 -8.32
N SER A 46 -12.86 -6.73 -7.30
CA SER A 46 -14.27 -6.97 -6.98
C SER A 46 -15.22 -6.35 -7.99
N VAL A 47 -14.94 -5.15 -8.48
CA VAL A 47 -15.73 -4.49 -9.54
C VAL A 47 -15.71 -5.36 -10.80
N GLN A 48 -14.53 -5.85 -11.18
CA GLN A 48 -14.35 -6.71 -12.36
C GLN A 48 -15.04 -8.07 -12.23
N LYS A 49 -15.14 -8.64 -11.03
CA LYS A 49 -15.78 -9.95 -10.78
C LYS A 49 -17.31 -9.88 -10.68
N LYS A 50 -17.86 -8.77 -10.17
CA LYS A 50 -19.29 -8.65 -9.86
C LYS A 50 -20.16 -8.22 -11.04
N SER A 51 -19.56 -7.65 -12.08
CA SER A 51 -20.35 -7.08 -13.17
C SER A 51 -20.70 -8.15 -14.19
N ALA A 52 -21.99 -8.33 -14.44
CA ALA A 52 -22.48 -9.20 -15.51
C ALA A 52 -22.20 -8.60 -16.90
N ASP A 53 -22.19 -7.26 -17.01
CA ASP A 53 -21.80 -6.50 -18.21
C ASP A 53 -20.44 -5.80 -17.97
N LYS A 54 -19.56 -5.84 -18.99
CA LYS A 54 -18.27 -5.13 -18.98
C LYS A 54 -18.45 -3.60 -18.94
N ARG A 55 -19.58 -3.07 -19.42
CA ARG A 55 -19.87 -1.63 -19.36
C ARG A 55 -20.08 -1.16 -17.93
N ASP A 56 -20.86 -1.90 -17.15
CA ASP A 56 -21.10 -1.58 -15.73
C ASP A 56 -19.79 -1.59 -14.92
N SER A 57 -18.92 -2.58 -15.17
CA SER A 57 -17.56 -2.62 -14.58
C SER A 57 -16.77 -1.35 -14.86
N ARG A 58 -16.82 -0.87 -16.12
CA ARG A 58 -16.04 0.29 -16.54
C ARG A 58 -16.53 1.56 -15.88
N GLU A 59 -17.84 1.78 -15.85
CA GLU A 59 -18.43 2.95 -15.18
C GLU A 59 -18.11 2.96 -13.68
N MET A 60 -18.15 1.81 -13.02
CA MET A 60 -17.79 1.70 -11.60
C MET A 60 -16.30 2.00 -11.35
N LEU A 61 -15.40 1.52 -12.23
CA LEU A 61 -13.97 1.83 -12.15
C LEU A 61 -13.69 3.30 -12.44
N ASP A 62 -14.40 3.92 -13.38
CA ASP A 62 -14.26 5.34 -13.70
C ASP A 62 -14.70 6.22 -12.52
N LYS A 63 -15.81 5.88 -11.85
CA LYS A 63 -16.24 6.59 -10.63
C LYS A 63 -15.20 6.46 -9.50
N LEU A 64 -14.65 5.27 -9.32
CA LEU A 64 -13.60 5.04 -8.32
C LEU A 64 -12.33 5.83 -8.65
N ARG A 65 -11.91 5.86 -9.92
CA ARG A 65 -10.77 6.67 -10.39
C ARG A 65 -10.99 8.12 -10.01
N ASN A 66 -12.12 8.70 -10.39
CA ASN A 66 -12.41 10.12 -10.16
C ASN A 66 -12.34 10.46 -8.66
N GLN A 67 -12.97 9.66 -7.79
CA GLN A 67 -12.91 9.89 -6.34
C GLN A 67 -11.48 9.86 -5.76
N ILE A 68 -10.62 8.96 -6.26
CA ILE A 68 -9.23 8.88 -5.80
C ILE A 68 -8.42 10.06 -6.36
N VAL A 69 -8.62 10.39 -7.63
CA VAL A 69 -7.93 11.48 -8.31
C VAL A 69 -8.28 12.83 -7.69
N ASP A 70 -9.56 13.09 -7.37
CA ASP A 70 -10.00 14.30 -6.65
C ASP A 70 -9.27 14.42 -5.30
N GLY A 71 -9.13 13.30 -4.57
CA GLY A 71 -8.39 13.26 -3.31
C GLY A 71 -6.89 13.46 -3.46
N LEU A 72 -6.30 13.07 -4.60
CA LEU A 72 -4.88 13.29 -4.91
C LEU A 72 -4.65 14.74 -5.39
N GLU A 73 -5.54 15.28 -6.21
CA GLU A 73 -5.51 16.68 -6.64
C GLU A 73 -5.58 17.62 -5.43
N ALA A 74 -6.45 17.34 -4.45
CA ALA A 74 -6.52 18.09 -3.21
C ALA A 74 -5.22 18.08 -2.38
N GLN A 75 -4.34 17.10 -2.59
CA GLN A 75 -3.00 17.03 -2.00
C GLN A 75 -1.92 17.72 -2.85
N GLY A 76 -2.27 18.20 -4.04
CA GLY A 76 -1.38 18.86 -5.00
C GLY A 76 -0.74 17.93 -6.02
N PHE A 77 -1.24 16.71 -6.20
CA PHE A 77 -0.77 15.82 -7.28
C PHE A 77 -1.36 16.23 -8.63
N ASP A 78 -0.62 15.97 -9.71
CA ASP A 78 -1.12 16.18 -11.07
C ASP A 78 -2.24 15.18 -11.39
N VAL A 79 -3.33 15.68 -11.97
CA VAL A 79 -4.52 14.91 -12.29
C VAL A 79 -4.23 13.84 -13.34
N ARG A 80 -3.52 14.18 -14.43
CA ARG A 80 -3.24 13.25 -15.53
C ARG A 80 -2.30 12.14 -15.10
N GLU A 81 -1.24 12.48 -14.40
CA GLU A 81 -0.32 11.48 -13.83
C GLU A 81 -1.06 10.55 -12.85
N SER A 82 -1.99 11.08 -12.05
CA SER A 82 -2.80 10.28 -11.14
C SER A 82 -3.75 9.32 -11.86
N GLU A 83 -4.40 9.79 -12.93
CA GLU A 83 -5.25 8.96 -13.81
C GLU A 83 -4.45 7.83 -14.46
N ASP A 84 -3.26 8.14 -15.01
CA ASP A 84 -2.40 7.17 -15.69
C ASP A 84 -1.89 6.09 -14.74
N VAL A 85 -1.50 6.46 -13.52
CA VAL A 85 -1.11 5.50 -12.47
C VAL A 85 -2.29 4.59 -12.12
N PHE A 86 -3.49 5.15 -11.95
CA PHE A 86 -4.67 4.35 -11.64
C PHE A 86 -4.98 3.34 -12.76
N GLU A 87 -4.96 3.79 -14.02
CA GLU A 87 -5.21 2.93 -15.18
C GLU A 87 -4.13 1.84 -15.36
N GLY A 88 -2.87 2.15 -15.01
CA GLY A 88 -1.82 1.14 -14.94
C GLY A 88 -2.11 0.06 -13.89
N LEU A 89 -2.63 0.47 -12.72
CA LEU A 89 -2.99 -0.45 -11.64
C LEU A 89 -4.21 -1.31 -11.99
N THR A 90 -5.25 -0.74 -12.62
CA THR A 90 -6.43 -1.51 -13.05
C THR A 90 -6.05 -2.59 -14.04
N LYS A 91 -5.22 -2.28 -15.04
CA LYS A 91 -4.68 -3.26 -16.01
C LYS A 91 -3.88 -4.36 -15.31
N ARG A 92 -3.02 -3.98 -14.36
CA ARG A 92 -2.19 -4.95 -13.62
C ARG A 92 -3.04 -5.92 -12.80
N TYR A 93 -4.16 -5.47 -12.25
CA TYR A 93 -5.03 -6.28 -11.39
C TYR A 93 -6.14 -7.01 -12.14
N ALA A 94 -6.40 -6.65 -13.40
CA ALA A 94 -7.44 -7.24 -14.25
C ALA A 94 -7.27 -8.74 -14.53
N ASN A 95 -6.03 -9.26 -14.45
CA ASN A 95 -5.76 -10.68 -14.67
C ASN A 95 -6.21 -11.57 -13.49
N GLY A 96 -6.66 -10.98 -12.37
CA GLY A 96 -7.12 -11.73 -11.18
C GLY A 96 -6.00 -12.47 -10.43
N ILE A 97 -4.75 -12.32 -10.88
CA ILE A 97 -3.58 -12.93 -10.23
C ILE A 97 -3.21 -12.06 -9.03
N PHE A 98 -2.96 -12.71 -7.89
CA PHE A 98 -2.48 -12.02 -6.69
C PHE A 98 -1.15 -11.30 -7.00
N PRO A 99 -1.10 -9.95 -6.97
CA PRO A 99 0.01 -9.20 -7.56
C PRO A 99 1.17 -8.98 -6.58
N PHE A 100 1.01 -9.36 -5.32
CA PHE A 100 1.97 -9.02 -4.27
C PHE A 100 2.98 -10.13 -4.06
N ARG A 101 4.27 -9.75 -4.10
CA ARG A 101 5.36 -10.64 -3.71
C ARG A 101 5.34 -10.87 -2.20
N ARG A 102 5.41 -12.13 -1.78
CA ARG A 102 5.52 -12.48 -0.35
C ARG A 102 6.78 -11.85 0.27
N LYS A 103 6.61 -11.12 1.38
CA LYS A 103 7.74 -10.54 2.14
C LYS A 103 8.60 -11.66 2.73
N LEU A 104 9.93 -11.52 2.68
CA LEU A 104 10.88 -12.56 3.11
C LEU A 104 10.70 -12.98 4.58
N HIS A 105 10.51 -12.02 5.48
CA HIS A 105 10.27 -12.28 6.91
C HIS A 105 8.92 -12.95 7.22
N LEU A 106 8.06 -13.13 6.20
CA LEU A 106 6.81 -13.89 6.32
C LEU A 106 6.97 -15.35 5.84
N LYS A 107 8.18 -15.78 5.43
CA LYS A 107 8.46 -17.17 5.07
C LYS A 107 8.54 -18.05 6.33
N PRO A 108 7.91 -19.25 6.35
CA PRO A 108 8.12 -20.21 7.42
C PRO A 108 9.61 -20.60 7.44
N GLY A 109 10.26 -20.56 8.61
CA GLY A 109 11.66 -20.95 8.76
C GLY A 109 12.71 -19.82 8.78
N THR A 110 12.31 -18.55 8.65
CA THR A 110 13.23 -17.40 8.79
C THR A 110 13.37 -16.89 10.23
N ASP A 111 12.75 -17.58 11.20
CA ASP A 111 12.72 -17.21 12.62
C ASP A 111 13.60 -18.12 13.50
N LYS A 112 14.50 -18.92 12.88
CA LYS A 112 15.61 -19.51 13.62
C LYS A 112 16.67 -18.43 13.76
N GLY A 113 16.63 -17.73 14.89
CA GLY A 113 17.70 -16.83 15.31
C GLY A 113 19.02 -17.60 15.39
N GLU A 114 20.01 -17.12 14.65
CA GLU A 114 21.40 -17.13 15.08
C GLU A 114 21.59 -16.10 16.21
#